data_AF-A0A2E7WY18-F1
#
_entry.id   AF-A0A2E7WY18-F1
#
_cell.length_a   1.000
_cell.length_b   1.000
_cell.length_c   1.000
_cell.angle_alpha   90.00
_cell.angle_beta   90.00
_cell.angle_gamma   90.00
#
_symmetry.space_group_name_H-M   'P 1'
#
loop_
_entity.id
_entity.type
_entity.pdbx_description
1 polymer ?
#
loop_
_entity_poly.entity_id
_entity_poly.type
_entity_poly.pdbx_seq_one_letter_code
_entity_poly.pdbx_strand_id
1 'polypeptide(L)'
;MTRKNVTRVWQHIDGKGAAWTKKYPPVKNNEIQYFQEGHKESDEDKITLEYMAKYGISNVRGGSWCMVRMPRATRSKLKKKI
;
A
#
# COMPACT_ATOMS: atom_id res chain seq x y z
N MET A 1 -17.00 -13.35 7.72
CA MET A 1 -16.39 -12.10 8.20
C MET A 1 -15.31 -12.43 9.24
N THR A 2 -14.14 -12.88 8.78
CA THR A 2 -13.03 -13.29 9.65
C THR A 2 -12.31 -12.05 10.18
N ARG A 3 -12.25 -11.92 11.52
CA ARG A 3 -11.70 -10.78 12.28
C ARG A 3 -10.22 -10.44 12.00
N LYS A 4 -9.54 -11.14 11.09
CA LYS A 4 -8.09 -11.00 10.83
C LYS A 4 -7.71 -9.75 10.02
N ASN A 5 -8.58 -9.24 9.15
CA ASN A 5 -8.23 -8.10 8.29
C ASN A 5 -8.35 -6.74 8.99
N VAL A 6 -9.29 -6.60 9.92
CA VAL A 6 -9.54 -5.35 10.64
C VAL A 6 -8.38 -5.01 11.58
N THR A 7 -7.78 -6.01 12.23
CA THR A 7 -6.64 -5.86 13.14
C THR A 7 -5.43 -5.21 12.48
N ARG A 8 -5.18 -5.48 11.20
CA ARG A 8 -4.04 -4.91 10.47
C ARG A 8 -4.21 -3.42 10.24
N VAL A 9 -5.39 -2.97 9.84
CA VAL A 9 -5.70 -1.54 9.66
C VAL A 9 -5.48 -0.78 10.97
N TRP A 10 -5.97 -1.31 12.09
CA TRP A 10 -5.75 -0.71 13.40
C TRP A 10 -4.28 -0.67 13.80
N GLN A 11 -3.47 -1.69 13.48
CA GLN A 11 -2.03 -1.63 13.70
C GLN A 11 -1.37 -0.48 12.92
N HIS A 12 -1.78 -0.25 11.67
CA HIS A 12 -1.29 0.88 10.88
C HIS A 12 -1.69 2.24 11.47
N ILE A 13 -2.89 2.36 12.05
CA ILE A 13 -3.37 3.57 12.73
C ILE A 13 -2.65 3.79 14.07
N ASP A 14 -2.42 2.74 14.84
CA ASP A 14 -1.77 2.76 16.18
C ASP A 14 -0.22 2.95 16.09
N GLY A 15 0.33 3.12 14.88
CA GLY A 15 1.77 3.27 14.66
C GLY A 15 2.58 1.97 14.83
N LYS A 16 1.90 0.83 14.95
CA LYS A 16 2.48 -0.53 15.01
C LYS A 16 2.48 -1.25 13.66
N GLY A 17 2.04 -0.59 12.60
CA GLY A 17 1.98 -1.14 11.25
C GLY A 17 3.35 -1.17 10.56
N ALA A 18 3.32 -1.28 9.23
CA ALA A 18 4.52 -1.32 8.41
C ALA A 18 5.43 -0.10 8.65
N ALA A 19 6.73 -0.27 8.43
CA ALA A 19 7.71 0.80 8.61
C ALA A 19 7.39 2.06 7.77
N TRP A 20 6.71 1.90 6.61
CA TRP A 20 6.21 3.03 5.83
C TRP A 20 5.11 3.80 6.58
N THR A 21 4.06 3.14 7.05
CA THR A 21 2.96 3.79 7.77
C THR A 21 3.38 4.33 9.14
N LYS A 22 4.43 3.76 9.74
CA LYS A 22 5.03 4.30 10.96
C LYS A 22 5.76 5.63 10.70
N LYS A 23 6.38 5.77 9.51
CA LYS A 23 7.04 7.01 9.08
C LYS A 23 6.07 8.04 8.52
N TYR A 24 5.04 7.58 7.80
CA TYR A 24 4.00 8.39 7.18
C TYR A 24 2.64 7.87 7.66
N PRO A 25 2.12 8.39 8.77
CA PRO A 25 0.86 7.92 9.33
C PRO A 25 -0.30 8.08 8.32
N PRO A 26 -1.23 7.12 8.28
CA PRO A 26 -2.38 7.21 7.40
C PRO A 26 -3.23 8.44 7.75
N VAL A 27 -3.59 9.23 6.73
CA VAL A 27 -4.48 10.38 6.91
C VAL A 27 -5.87 9.86 7.25
N LYS A 28 -6.53 10.45 8.27
CA LYS A 28 -7.82 9.99 8.81
C LYS A 28 -8.95 9.83 7.77
N ASN A 29 -8.82 10.42 6.59
CA ASN A 29 -9.85 10.41 5.54
C ASN A 29 -9.50 9.56 4.32
N ASN A 30 -8.41 8.79 4.35
CA ASN A 30 -8.09 7.92 3.22
C ASN A 30 -9.03 6.70 3.18
N GLU A 31 -9.45 6.35 1.97
CA GLU A 31 -10.32 5.20 1.69
C GLU A 31 -9.65 3.90 2.17
N ILE A 32 -10.33 3.15 3.04
CA ILE A 32 -9.93 1.81 3.43
C ILE A 32 -10.57 0.84 2.45
N GLN A 33 -9.77 0.25 1.57
CA GLN A 33 -10.23 -0.85 0.71
C GLN A 33 -10.12 -2.19 1.44
N TYR A 34 -11.17 -3.00 1.30
CA TYR A 34 -11.22 -4.36 1.81
C TYR A 34 -11.16 -5.33 0.64
N PHE A 35 -10.25 -6.29 0.73
CA PHE A 35 -10.16 -7.40 -0.21
C PHE A 35 -11.03 -8.57 0.27
N GLN A 36 -11.83 -9.13 -0.63
CA GLN A 36 -12.61 -10.34 -0.36
C GLN A 36 -11.72 -11.58 -0.33
N GLU A 37 -12.16 -12.66 0.32
CA GLU A 37 -11.47 -13.95 0.32
C GLU A 37 -11.36 -14.47 -1.13
N GLY A 38 -10.13 -14.71 -1.60
CA GLY A 38 -9.83 -15.09 -2.98
C GLY A 38 -9.03 -14.05 -3.77
N HIS A 39 -8.71 -12.90 -3.18
CA HIS A 39 -7.89 -11.88 -3.82
C HIS A 39 -6.47 -12.39 -4.09
N LYS A 40 -5.99 -12.22 -5.32
CA LYS A 40 -4.63 -12.59 -5.70
C LYS A 40 -3.69 -11.43 -5.38
N GLU A 41 -2.44 -11.74 -5.07
CA GLU A 41 -1.39 -10.73 -4.88
C GLU A 41 -1.29 -9.77 -6.09
N SER A 42 -1.56 -10.28 -7.29
CA SER A 42 -1.60 -9.47 -8.52
C SER A 42 -2.64 -8.36 -8.52
N ASP A 43 -3.76 -8.52 -7.81
CA ASP A 43 -4.80 -7.49 -7.75
C ASP A 43 -4.44 -6.39 -6.73
N GLU A 44 -3.73 -6.73 -5.65
CA GLU A 44 -3.12 -5.74 -4.75
C GLU A 44 -2.06 -4.90 -5.49
N ASP A 45 -1.28 -5.54 -6.36
CA ASP A 45 -0.28 -4.86 -7.18
C ASP A 45 -0.92 -3.88 -8.18
N LYS A 46 -2.02 -4.26 -8.86
CA LYS A 46 -2.73 -3.37 -9.79
C LYS A 46 -3.24 -2.11 -9.09
N ILE A 47 -3.92 -2.27 -7.96
CA ILE A 47 -4.46 -1.15 -7.18
C ILE A 47 -3.31 -0.27 -6.69
N THR A 48 -2.21 -0.88 -6.22
CA THR A 48 -1.03 -0.13 -5.83
C THR A 48 -0.50 0.72 -7.00
N LEU A 49 -0.45 0.18 -8.22
CA LEU A 49 -0.05 0.92 -9.42
C LEU A 49 -1.03 2.06 -9.76
N GLU A 50 -2.34 1.82 -9.71
CA GLU A 50 -3.35 2.85 -9.95
C GLU A 50 -3.22 4.02 -8.95
N TYR A 51 -3.04 3.70 -7.68
CA TYR A 51 -2.78 4.72 -6.65
C TYR A 51 -1.42 5.40 -6.86
N MET A 52 -0.38 4.68 -7.29
CA MET A 52 0.91 5.27 -7.66
C MET A 52 0.79 6.21 -8.86
N ALA A 53 -0.11 5.95 -9.80
CA ALA A 53 -0.39 6.86 -10.92
C ALA A 53 -1.12 8.13 -10.42
N LYS A 54 -2.13 7.96 -9.56
CA LYS A 54 -2.96 9.06 -9.04
C LYS A 54 -2.22 9.99 -8.07
N TYR A 55 -1.49 9.43 -7.10
CA TYR A 55 -0.83 10.18 -6.03
C TYR A 55 0.69 10.29 -6.21
N GLY A 56 1.25 9.57 -7.17
CA GLY A 56 2.68 9.51 -7.44
C GLY A 56 3.37 8.31 -6.78
N ILE A 57 4.28 7.67 -7.52
CA ILE A 57 5.05 6.48 -7.11
C ILE A 57 5.82 6.71 -5.80
N SER A 58 6.18 7.95 -5.46
CA SER A 58 6.88 8.22 -4.20
C SER A 58 5.97 8.14 -2.98
N ASN A 59 4.68 8.40 -3.13
CA ASN A 59 3.73 8.61 -2.05
C ASN A 59 2.95 7.34 -1.68
N VAL A 60 2.95 6.33 -2.55
CA VAL A 60 2.17 5.10 -2.37
C VAL A 60 3.09 3.88 -2.20
N ARG A 61 2.79 3.04 -1.22
CA ARG A 61 3.46 1.74 -0.97
C ARG A 61 2.40 0.67 -0.70
N GLY A 62 2.57 -0.49 -1.31
CA GLY A 62 1.64 -1.62 -1.23
C GLY A 62 2.14 -2.79 -2.08
N GLY A 63 1.53 -3.98 -1.92
CA GLY A 63 1.85 -5.18 -2.68
C GLY A 63 3.35 -5.51 -2.70
N SER A 64 3.85 -5.79 -3.89
CA SER A 64 5.27 -6.06 -4.19
C SER A 64 6.23 -4.90 -3.88
N TRP A 65 5.71 -3.68 -3.61
CA TRP A 65 6.50 -2.48 -3.32
C TRP A 65 6.34 -1.97 -1.88
N CYS A 66 6.02 -2.87 -0.94
CA CYS A 66 5.96 -2.57 0.49
C CYS A 66 7.37 -2.38 1.11
N MET A 67 8.13 -1.39 0.61
CA MET A 67 9.50 -1.09 1.06
C MET A 67 9.66 0.39 1.43
N VAL A 68 10.38 0.66 2.52
CA VAL A 68 10.59 2.02 3.03
C VAL A 68 11.42 2.85 2.05
N ARG A 69 12.51 2.27 1.53
CA ARG A 69 13.36 2.84 0.50
C ARG A 69 13.17 2.05 -0.79
N MET A 70 12.51 2.66 -1.76
CA MET A 70 12.37 2.08 -3.07
C MET A 70 13.61 2.40 -3.93
N PRO A 71 14.30 1.39 -4.51
CA PRO A 71 15.43 1.61 -5.39
C PRO A 71 15.07 2.48 -6.59
N ARG A 72 16.01 3.32 -7.05
CA ARG A 72 15.82 4.18 -8.23
C ARG A 72 15.48 3.36 -9.49
N ALA A 73 16.09 2.19 -9.65
CA ALA A 73 15.81 1.29 -10.77
C ALA A 73 14.34 0.84 -10.77
N THR A 74 13.81 0.41 -9.61
CA THR A 74 12.41 0.01 -9.46
C THR A 74 11.47 1.18 -9.71
N ARG A 75 11.78 2.36 -9.15
CA ARG A 75 11.00 3.58 -9.40
C ARG A 75 10.95 3.97 -10.87
N SER A 76 12.08 3.84 -11.59
CA SER A 76 12.16 4.12 -13.02
C SER A 76 11.33 3.13 -13.84
N LYS A 77 11.40 1.83 -13.49
CA LYS A 77 10.54 0.81 -14.12
C LYS A 77 9.05 1.08 -13.90
N LEU A 78 8.66 1.45 -12.68
CA LEU A 78 7.28 1.81 -12.37
C LEU A 78 6.83 3.03 -13.15
N LYS A 79 7.67 4.08 -13.23
CA LYS A 79 7.36 5.29 -14.00
C LYS A 79 7.19 5.07 -15.50
N LYS A 80 7.69 3.96 -16.04
CA LYS A 80 7.44 3.56 -17.44
C LYS A 80 6.15 2.76 -17.61
N LYS A 81 5.57 2.25 -16.51
CA LYS A 81 4.47 1.28 -16.49
C LYS A 81 3.13 1.92 -16.12
N ILE A 82 3.17 3.01 -15.36
CA ILE A 82 2.07 3.97 -15.16
C ILE A 82 2.25 5.17 -16.09
#